data_AF-A0A1I1TGR8-F1
#
_entry.id   AF-A0A1I1TGR8-F1
#
_cell.length_a   1.000
_cell.length_b   1.000
_cell.length_c   1.000
_cell.angle_alpha   90.00
_cell.angle_beta   90.00
_cell.angle_gamma   90.00
#
_symmetry.space_group_name_H-M   'P 1'
#
loop_
_entity.id
_entity.type
_entity.pdbx_description
1 polymer ?
#
loop_
_entity_poly.entity_id
_entity_poly.type
_entity_poly.pdbx_seq_one_letter_code
_entity_poly.pdbx_strand_id
1 'polypeptide(L)'
;MLDLKAKLAAAGLVTPEQVAAAERKKAGKPAAKPAAKPAPAAPARPKSGLDVAALKKAGKSEIYDTVRRVVDRTRLDPVGGLPSERAEAFHFPTDKGSLGRLTLEPELHAEIAAGRAAIVAYMSHHGLAHCVVPRALAEDLAEVVPLWLRVCKDHPAAGQLAPPPPPREDRGAKPTQSG
;
A
#
# COMPACT_ATOMS: atom_id res chain seq x y z
N MET A 1 33.87 -3.40 -25.93
CA MET A 1 32.85 -2.69 -25.12
C MET A 1 33.35 -2.74 -23.68
N LEU A 2 33.81 -1.62 -23.11
CA LEU A 2 34.42 -1.62 -21.76
C LEU A 2 33.37 -1.87 -20.68
N ASP A 3 33.68 -2.80 -19.77
CA ASP A 3 32.87 -3.20 -18.62
C ASP A 3 32.54 -2.01 -17.70
N LEU A 4 31.35 -1.98 -17.09
CA LEU A 4 30.84 -0.83 -16.33
C LEU A 4 31.83 -0.36 -15.25
N LYS A 5 32.52 -1.32 -14.62
CA LYS A 5 33.53 -1.07 -13.58
C LYS A 5 34.77 -0.36 -14.12
N ALA A 6 35.21 -0.69 -15.33
CA ALA A 6 36.35 -0.05 -15.97
C ALA A 6 36.05 1.41 -16.31
N LYS A 7 34.79 1.71 -16.69
CA LYS A 7 34.34 3.10 -16.91
C LYS A 7 34.31 3.91 -15.61
N LEU A 8 33.84 3.31 -14.51
CA LEU A 8 33.78 3.99 -13.21
C LEU A 8 35.16 4.27 -12.62
N ALA A 9 36.11 3.33 -12.79
CA ALA A 9 37.50 3.53 -12.38
C ALA A 9 38.21 4.59 -13.24
N ALA A 10 38.01 4.58 -14.57
CA ALA A 10 38.57 5.59 -15.47
C ALA A 10 38.01 7.00 -15.20
N ALA A 11 36.78 7.10 -14.68
CA ALA A 11 36.16 8.35 -14.27
C ALA A 11 36.60 8.84 -12.88
N GLY A 12 37.47 8.12 -12.17
CA GLY A 12 37.94 8.49 -10.83
C GLY A 12 36.87 8.42 -9.73
N LEU A 13 35.71 7.85 -10.03
CA LEU A 13 34.57 7.75 -9.11
C LEU A 13 34.72 6.62 -8.09
N VAL A 14 35.56 5.63 -8.39
CA VAL A 14 35.86 4.51 -7.51
C VAL A 14 37.35 4.19 -7.56
N THR A 15 37.94 3.91 -6.40
CA THR A 15 39.34 3.51 -6.33
C THR A 15 39.51 2.03 -6.69
N PRO A 16 40.69 1.61 -7.18
CA PRO A 16 40.98 0.20 -7.46
C PRO A 16 40.74 -0.71 -6.25
N GLU A 17 40.95 -0.19 -5.04
CA GLU A 17 40.71 -0.90 -3.77
C GLU A 17 39.23 -1.14 -3.50
N GLN A 18 38.35 -0.18 -3.84
CA GLN A 18 36.90 -0.34 -3.71
C GLN A 18 36.35 -1.37 -4.71
N VAL A 19 36.90 -1.42 -5.92
CA VAL A 19 36.57 -2.46 -6.92
C VAL A 19 37.02 -3.84 -6.42
N ALA A 20 38.23 -3.94 -5.86
CA ALA A 20 38.74 -5.18 -5.28
C ALA A 20 37.92 -5.64 -4.06
N ALA A 21 37.44 -4.72 -3.22
CA ALA A 21 36.57 -5.03 -2.10
C ALA A 21 35.19 -5.57 -2.55
N ALA A 22 34.62 -5.01 -3.62
CA ALA A 22 33.37 -5.48 -4.20
C ALA A 22 33.49 -6.89 -4.82
N GLU A 23 34.62 -7.18 -5.48
CA GLU A 23 34.93 -8.52 -6.01
C GLU A 23 35.12 -9.54 -4.85
N ARG A 24 35.81 -9.16 -3.78
CA ARG A 24 35.96 -10.02 -2.57
C ARG A 24 34.62 -10.31 -1.88
N LYS A 25 33.66 -9.37 -1.89
CA LYS A 25 32.31 -9.61 -1.36
C LYS A 25 31.48 -10.61 -2.19
N LYS A 26 31.80 -10.77 -3.49
CA LYS A 26 31.13 -11.76 -4.36
C LYS A 26 31.74 -13.17 -4.24
N ALA A 27 32.96 -13.30 -3.71
CA ALA A 27 33.71 -14.55 -3.60
C ALA A 27 33.87 -15.07 -2.16
N GLY A 28 32.89 -14.81 -1.29
CA GLY A 28 32.83 -15.34 0.08
C GLY A 28 32.13 -16.70 0.16
N LYS A 29 32.87 -17.72 0.64
CA LYS A 29 32.50 -19.13 0.90
C LYS A 29 31.11 -19.36 1.56
N PRO A 30 30.49 -20.55 1.36
CA PRO A 30 29.22 -20.89 2.00
C PRO A 30 29.42 -20.98 3.52
N ALA A 31 28.83 -20.04 4.26
CA ALA A 31 28.70 -20.17 5.69
C ALA A 31 27.73 -21.32 5.99
N ALA A 32 28.22 -22.33 6.70
CA ALA A 32 27.41 -23.39 7.27
C ALA A 32 26.29 -22.76 8.10
N LYS A 33 25.04 -22.94 7.64
CA LYS A 33 23.85 -22.64 8.43
C LYS A 33 23.94 -23.46 9.72
N PRO A 34 23.73 -22.87 10.92
CA PRO A 34 23.33 -23.69 12.05
C PRO A 34 22.05 -24.42 11.62
N ALA A 35 22.00 -25.73 11.87
CA ALA A 35 20.85 -26.56 11.56
C ALA A 35 19.60 -25.94 12.20
N ALA A 36 18.84 -25.20 11.40
CA ALA A 36 17.52 -24.77 11.77
C ALA A 36 16.70 -26.04 11.91
N LYS A 37 16.17 -26.28 13.12
CA LYS A 37 15.02 -27.16 13.32
C LYS A 37 14.03 -26.90 12.17
N PRO A 38 13.39 -27.93 11.59
CA PRO A 38 12.40 -27.71 10.55
C PRO A 38 11.36 -26.74 11.10
N ALA A 39 11.39 -25.50 10.60
CA ALA A 39 10.33 -24.56 10.85
C ALA A 39 9.05 -25.22 10.32
N PRO A 40 7.95 -25.23 11.09
CA PRO A 40 6.69 -25.74 10.58
C PRO A 40 6.40 -25.03 9.26
N ALA A 41 5.96 -25.81 8.26
CA ALA A 41 5.72 -25.35 6.91
C ALA A 41 5.08 -23.95 6.95
N ALA A 42 5.77 -22.96 6.38
CA ALA A 42 5.25 -21.61 6.33
C ALA A 42 3.84 -21.69 5.71
N PRO A 43 2.81 -21.14 6.38
CA PRO A 43 1.45 -21.22 5.87
C PRO A 43 1.43 -20.67 4.44
N ALA A 44 0.65 -21.33 3.58
CA ALA A 44 0.51 -20.96 2.18
C ALA A 44 0.29 -19.45 2.09
N ARG A 45 1.14 -18.75 1.33
CA ARG A 45 1.02 -17.30 1.21
C ARG A 45 -0.37 -16.99 0.63
N PRO A 46 -1.14 -16.10 1.26
CA PRO A 46 -2.46 -15.72 0.77
C PRO A 46 -2.35 -15.17 -0.66
N LYS A 47 -3.35 -15.46 -1.50
CA LYS A 47 -3.36 -15.09 -2.92
C LYS A 47 -3.23 -13.57 -3.16
N SER A 48 -3.71 -12.77 -2.21
CA SER A 48 -3.58 -11.30 -2.18
C SER A 48 -2.25 -10.80 -1.60
N GLY A 49 -1.54 -11.65 -0.85
CA GLY A 49 -0.41 -11.26 -0.01
C GLY A 49 -0.76 -10.72 1.38
N LEU A 50 -2.05 -10.63 1.77
CA LEU A 50 -2.48 -10.27 3.12
C LEU A 50 -2.94 -11.49 3.93
N ASP A 51 -2.37 -11.69 5.12
CA ASP A 51 -2.89 -12.64 6.10
C ASP A 51 -3.98 -11.96 6.93
N VAL A 52 -5.22 -12.04 6.46
CA VAL A 52 -6.39 -11.40 7.09
C VAL A 52 -6.58 -11.88 8.53
N ALA A 53 -6.33 -13.17 8.82
CA ALA A 53 -6.53 -13.74 10.14
C ALA A 53 -5.51 -13.20 11.16
N ALA A 54 -4.25 -13.03 10.75
CA ALA A 54 -3.24 -12.38 11.56
C ALA A 54 -3.54 -10.88 11.75
N LEU A 55 -3.92 -10.19 10.67
CA LEU A 55 -4.17 -8.74 10.70
C LEU A 55 -5.39 -8.35 11.54
N LYS A 56 -6.44 -9.17 11.58
CA LYS A 56 -7.59 -8.98 12.48
C LYS A 56 -7.21 -9.00 13.97
N LYS A 57 -6.07 -9.62 14.32
CA LYS A 57 -5.53 -9.69 15.69
C LYS A 57 -4.40 -8.69 15.93
N ALA A 58 -3.92 -8.04 14.88
CA ALA A 58 -2.77 -7.16 14.92
C ALA A 58 -3.13 -5.75 15.43
N GLY A 59 -2.11 -5.01 15.87
CA GLY A 59 -2.24 -3.60 16.19
C GLY A 59 -2.36 -2.73 14.93
N LYS A 60 -2.91 -1.50 15.09
CA LYS A 60 -3.09 -0.55 13.98
C LYS A 60 -1.81 -0.29 13.18
N SER A 61 -0.68 -0.10 13.87
CA SER A 61 0.61 0.16 13.21
C SER A 61 1.05 -1.00 12.32
N GLU A 62 0.86 -2.24 12.79
CA GLU A 62 1.20 -3.44 12.04
C GLU A 62 0.29 -3.64 10.81
N ILE A 63 -1.00 -3.31 10.95
CA ILE A 63 -1.92 -3.26 9.81
C ILE A 63 -1.41 -2.25 8.78
N TYR A 64 -1.09 -1.03 9.19
CA TYR A 64 -0.64 0.02 8.28
C TYR A 64 0.64 -0.37 7.55
N ASP A 65 1.63 -0.90 8.26
CA ASP A 65 2.91 -1.28 7.68
C ASP A 65 2.80 -2.51 6.77
N THR A 66 1.92 -3.45 7.09
CA THR A 66 1.69 -4.62 6.25
C THR A 66 0.94 -4.25 4.98
N VAL A 67 -0.15 -3.47 5.10
CA VAL A 67 -0.93 -3.00 3.96
C VAL A 67 -0.07 -2.16 3.03
N ARG A 68 0.73 -1.22 3.56
CA ARG A 68 1.65 -0.40 2.76
C ARG A 68 2.60 -1.26 1.92
N ARG A 69 3.27 -2.23 2.56
CA ARG A 69 4.20 -3.16 1.87
C ARG A 69 3.53 -4.03 0.81
N VAL A 70 2.27 -4.39 0.99
CA VAL A 70 1.52 -5.17 0.00
C VAL A 70 1.08 -4.26 -1.15
N VAL A 71 0.50 -3.10 -0.86
CA VAL A 71 0.06 -2.11 -1.86
C VAL A 71 1.23 -1.67 -2.74
N ASP A 72 2.39 -1.34 -2.16
CA ASP A 72 3.58 -0.92 -2.93
C ASP A 72 4.03 -1.97 -3.96
N ARG A 73 3.73 -3.25 -3.72
CA ARG A 73 4.10 -4.35 -4.62
C ARG A 73 3.01 -4.75 -5.62
N THR A 74 1.76 -4.38 -5.36
CA THR A 74 0.59 -4.96 -6.05
C THR A 74 -0.34 -3.92 -6.66
N ARG A 75 -0.16 -2.63 -6.34
CA ARG A 75 -0.93 -1.55 -6.95
C ARG A 75 -0.75 -1.54 -8.47
N LEU A 76 -1.83 -1.22 -9.15
CA LEU A 76 -1.93 -1.23 -10.61
C LEU A 76 -1.74 0.17 -11.21
N ASP A 77 -1.94 1.21 -10.41
CA ASP A 77 -1.77 2.60 -10.83
C ASP A 77 -0.30 3.07 -10.68
N PRO A 78 0.19 3.91 -11.61
CA PRO A 78 1.58 4.35 -11.63
C PRO A 78 1.92 5.22 -10.41
N VAL A 79 3.06 4.92 -9.76
CA VAL A 79 3.58 5.72 -8.65
C VAL A 79 4.46 6.84 -9.18
N GLY A 80 3.99 8.09 -9.09
CA GLY A 80 4.80 9.27 -9.42
C GLY A 80 5.15 9.42 -10.91
N GLY A 81 4.49 8.66 -11.79
CA GLY A 81 4.54 8.89 -13.23
C GLY A 81 3.57 10.00 -13.65
N LEU A 82 3.90 10.72 -14.71
CA LEU A 82 2.95 11.61 -15.36
C LEU A 82 1.86 10.75 -16.03
N PRO A 83 0.57 10.99 -15.77
CA PRO A 83 -0.50 10.35 -16.51
C PRO A 83 -0.37 10.61 -18.01
N SER A 84 -0.82 9.67 -18.82
CA SER A 84 -0.89 9.87 -20.27
C SER A 84 -1.94 10.94 -20.63
N GLU A 85 -1.90 11.44 -21.86
CA GLU A 85 -2.93 12.35 -22.39
C GLU A 85 -4.32 11.71 -22.48
N ARG A 86 -4.40 10.37 -22.42
CA ARG A 86 -5.65 9.60 -22.43
C ARG A 86 -6.18 9.32 -21.03
N ALA A 87 -5.41 9.67 -20.00
CA ALA A 87 -5.80 9.39 -18.63
C ALA A 87 -6.96 10.32 -18.22
N GLU A 88 -7.98 9.74 -17.62
CA GLU A 88 -9.20 10.45 -17.24
C GLU A 88 -9.34 10.54 -15.72
N ALA A 89 -10.11 11.53 -15.27
CA ALA A 89 -10.42 11.71 -13.87
C ALA A 89 -11.51 10.73 -13.41
N PHE A 90 -11.12 9.77 -12.57
CA PHE A 90 -12.05 8.89 -11.87
C PHE A 90 -12.41 9.48 -10.51
N HIS A 91 -13.70 9.76 -10.30
CA HIS A 91 -14.22 10.30 -9.05
C HIS A 91 -14.82 9.19 -8.19
N PHE A 92 -14.61 9.25 -6.87
CA PHE A 92 -15.14 8.26 -5.93
C PHE A 92 -15.45 8.90 -4.57
N PRO A 93 -16.40 8.34 -3.79
CA PRO A 93 -16.67 8.81 -2.45
C PRO A 93 -15.56 8.41 -1.48
N THR A 94 -15.11 9.35 -0.66
CA THR A 94 -14.24 9.11 0.50
C THR A 94 -15.08 8.68 1.71
N ASP A 95 -14.44 8.16 2.76
CA ASP A 95 -15.10 7.84 4.04
C ASP A 95 -15.78 9.04 4.69
N LYS A 96 -15.30 10.25 4.41
CA LYS A 96 -15.85 11.50 4.94
C LYS A 96 -16.99 12.08 4.10
N GLY A 97 -17.40 11.40 3.03
CA GLY A 97 -18.46 11.89 2.12
C GLY A 97 -17.99 12.94 1.11
N SER A 98 -16.72 13.35 1.14
CA SER A 98 -16.12 14.18 0.09
C SER A 98 -15.79 13.34 -1.15
N LEU A 99 -15.72 13.97 -2.33
CA LEU A 99 -15.28 13.29 -3.55
C LEU A 99 -13.75 13.29 -3.64
N GLY A 100 -13.18 12.08 -3.69
CA GLY A 100 -11.81 11.85 -4.11
C GLY A 100 -11.70 11.78 -5.63
N ARG A 101 -10.50 12.03 -6.14
CA ARG A 101 -10.19 11.94 -7.58
C ARG A 101 -8.87 11.21 -7.78
N LEU A 102 -8.86 10.25 -8.68
CA LEU A 102 -7.65 9.64 -9.24
C LEU A 102 -7.61 9.93 -10.74
N THR A 103 -6.42 10.11 -11.29
CA THR A 103 -6.22 10.15 -12.74
C THR A 103 -5.80 8.76 -13.17
N LEU A 104 -6.63 8.10 -13.99
CA LEU A 104 -6.46 6.69 -14.33
C LEU A 104 -6.36 6.50 -15.84
N GLU A 105 -5.54 5.56 -16.26
CA GLU A 105 -5.47 5.14 -17.65
C GLU A 105 -6.76 4.39 -18.06
N PRO A 106 -7.15 4.43 -19.35
CA PRO A 106 -8.36 3.76 -19.84
C PRO A 106 -8.41 2.26 -19.51
N GLU A 107 -7.26 1.58 -19.49
CA GLU A 107 -7.17 0.17 -19.14
C GLU A 107 -7.60 -0.06 -17.68
N LEU A 108 -7.17 0.81 -16.76
CA LEU A 108 -7.56 0.71 -15.35
C LEU A 108 -9.05 1.04 -15.15
N HIS A 109 -9.59 2.00 -15.91
CA HIS A 109 -11.04 2.23 -15.94
C HIS A 109 -11.81 0.96 -16.33
N ALA A 110 -11.36 0.27 -17.38
CA ALA A 110 -11.98 -0.96 -17.83
C ALA A 110 -11.86 -2.10 -16.79
N GLU A 111 -10.72 -2.22 -16.12
CA GLU A 111 -10.52 -3.21 -15.04
C GLU A 111 -11.44 -2.95 -13.84
N ILE A 112 -11.63 -1.68 -13.45
CA ILE A 112 -12.56 -1.30 -12.38
C ILE A 112 -14.02 -1.57 -12.80
N ALA A 113 -14.40 -1.18 -14.02
CA ALA A 113 -15.75 -1.40 -14.55
C ALA A 113 -16.09 -2.89 -14.73
N ALA A 114 -15.09 -3.70 -15.09
CA ALA A 114 -15.21 -5.15 -15.14
C ALA A 114 -15.24 -5.80 -13.74
N GLY A 115 -14.90 -5.07 -12.69
CA GLY A 115 -14.84 -5.57 -11.32
C GLY A 115 -13.64 -6.48 -11.07
N ARG A 116 -12.54 -6.31 -11.82
CA ARG A 116 -11.27 -7.02 -11.61
C ARG A 116 -10.27 -6.21 -10.78
N ALA A 117 -10.44 -4.89 -10.77
CA ALA A 117 -9.70 -3.96 -9.92
C ALA A 117 -10.66 -3.16 -9.02
N ALA A 118 -10.09 -2.57 -7.98
CA ALA A 118 -10.82 -1.81 -6.97
C ALA A 118 -9.98 -0.63 -6.47
N ILE A 119 -10.66 0.42 -6.01
CA ILE A 119 -10.02 1.58 -5.37
C ILE A 119 -10.07 1.38 -3.86
N VAL A 120 -8.89 1.45 -3.23
CA VAL A 120 -8.74 1.34 -1.78
C VAL A 120 -8.01 2.54 -1.20
N ALA A 121 -8.33 2.87 0.04
CA ALA A 121 -7.56 3.77 0.87
C ALA A 121 -6.50 3.01 1.66
N TYR A 122 -5.36 3.64 1.94
CA TYR A 122 -4.34 3.09 2.83
C TYR A 122 -3.48 4.20 3.46
N MET A 123 -2.78 3.86 4.55
CA MET A 123 -1.85 4.78 5.22
C MET A 123 -0.45 4.74 4.57
N SER A 124 -0.20 5.68 3.67
CA SER A 124 1.11 5.93 3.09
C SER A 124 2.05 6.63 4.08
N HIS A 125 3.32 6.85 3.68
CA HIS A 125 4.27 7.66 4.46
C HIS A 125 3.84 9.13 4.61
N HIS A 126 2.95 9.62 3.74
CA HIS A 126 2.47 11.01 3.73
C HIS A 126 1.02 11.16 4.24
N GLY A 127 0.50 10.10 4.88
CA GLY A 127 -0.88 10.06 5.36
C GLY A 127 -1.80 9.21 4.48
N LEU A 128 -3.11 9.44 4.60
CA LEU A 128 -4.12 8.65 3.89
C LEU A 128 -4.05 8.90 2.38
N ALA A 129 -3.82 7.84 1.62
CA ALA A 129 -3.76 7.88 0.15
C ALA A 129 -4.75 6.89 -0.46
N HIS A 130 -5.04 7.06 -1.74
CA HIS A 130 -5.89 6.16 -2.51
C HIS A 130 -5.10 5.58 -3.69
N CYS A 131 -5.38 4.34 -4.05
CA CYS A 131 -4.73 3.64 -5.15
C CYS A 131 -5.66 2.58 -5.76
N VAL A 132 -5.28 2.07 -6.92
CA VAL A 132 -5.97 0.98 -7.61
C VAL A 132 -5.24 -0.32 -7.33
N VAL A 133 -5.96 -1.33 -6.86
CA VAL A 133 -5.40 -2.65 -6.53
C VAL A 133 -6.23 -3.76 -7.18
N PRO A 134 -5.67 -4.98 -7.34
CA PRO A 134 -6.45 -6.15 -7.75
C PRO A 134 -7.60 -6.41 -6.77
N ARG A 135 -8.73 -6.89 -7.30
CA ARG A 135 -9.93 -7.19 -6.50
C ARG A 135 -9.66 -8.07 -5.29
N ALA A 136 -8.88 -9.14 -5.46
CA ALA A 136 -8.57 -10.06 -4.37
C ALA A 136 -7.90 -9.37 -3.18
N LEU A 137 -7.04 -8.37 -3.43
CA LEU A 137 -6.43 -7.58 -2.36
C LEU A 137 -7.44 -6.63 -1.70
N ALA A 138 -8.33 -6.04 -2.50
CA ALA A 138 -9.34 -5.13 -1.99
C ALA A 138 -10.36 -5.83 -1.09
N GLU A 139 -10.78 -7.04 -1.45
CA GLU A 139 -11.70 -7.87 -0.65
C GLU A 139 -11.05 -8.24 0.70
N ASP A 140 -9.81 -8.75 0.68
CA ASP A 140 -9.07 -9.08 1.90
C ASP A 140 -8.83 -7.86 2.79
N LEU A 141 -8.55 -6.69 2.18
CA LEU A 141 -8.39 -5.45 2.93
C LEU A 141 -9.71 -4.99 3.56
N ALA A 142 -10.83 -5.14 2.86
CA ALA A 142 -12.16 -4.81 3.37
C ALA A 142 -12.55 -5.69 4.56
N GLU A 143 -12.03 -6.91 4.67
CA GLU A 143 -12.22 -7.74 5.85
C GLU A 143 -11.49 -7.22 7.10
N VAL A 144 -10.36 -6.53 6.92
CA VAL A 144 -9.56 -5.99 8.03
C VAL A 144 -10.01 -4.56 8.37
N VAL A 145 -10.20 -3.72 7.36
CA VAL A 145 -10.61 -2.33 7.49
C VAL A 145 -11.70 -2.02 6.45
N PRO A 146 -12.98 -2.33 6.73
CA PRO A 146 -14.07 -2.20 5.75
C PRO A 146 -14.18 -0.81 5.15
N LEU A 147 -14.01 0.22 5.99
CA LEU A 147 -14.08 1.62 5.57
C LEU A 147 -12.97 2.04 4.61
N TRP A 148 -11.97 1.21 4.30
CA TRP A 148 -10.93 1.54 3.34
C TRP A 148 -11.29 1.15 1.90
N LEU A 149 -12.33 0.35 1.69
CA LEU A 149 -12.80 0.01 0.35
C LEU A 149 -13.65 1.15 -0.23
N ARG A 150 -13.18 1.78 -1.31
CA ARG A 150 -13.86 2.93 -1.93
C ARG A 150 -14.72 2.51 -3.11
N VAL A 151 -14.16 1.70 -4.00
CA VAL A 151 -14.83 1.24 -5.22
C VAL A 151 -14.48 -0.20 -5.44
N CYS A 152 -15.48 -1.07 -5.47
CA CYS A 152 -15.37 -2.43 -5.95
C CYS A 152 -16.75 -2.88 -6.42
N LYS A 153 -16.83 -3.35 -7.65
CA LYS A 153 -18.09 -3.76 -8.25
C LYS A 153 -18.73 -4.90 -7.46
N ASP A 154 -20.01 -4.73 -7.14
CA ASP A 154 -20.86 -5.69 -6.41
C ASP A 154 -20.42 -6.00 -4.98
N HIS A 155 -19.53 -5.18 -4.38
CA HIS A 155 -19.06 -5.39 -3.01
C HIS A 155 -19.81 -4.52 -2.00
N PRO A 156 -20.45 -5.08 -0.94
CA PRO A 156 -21.31 -4.32 -0.02
C PRO A 156 -20.58 -3.30 0.85
N ALA A 157 -19.27 -3.49 1.07
CA ALA A 157 -18.44 -2.53 1.79
C ALA A 157 -17.94 -1.35 0.96
N ALA A 158 -18.10 -1.40 -0.37
CA ALA A 158 -17.56 -0.36 -1.24
C ALA A 158 -18.28 0.97 -1.04
N GLY A 159 -17.51 2.03 -0.73
CA GLY A 159 -18.02 3.39 -0.62
C GLY A 159 -18.75 3.68 0.69
N GLN A 160 -18.62 2.82 1.70
CA GLN A 160 -19.19 3.08 3.02
C GLN A 160 -18.60 4.34 3.65
N LEU A 161 -19.48 5.15 4.23
CA LEU A 161 -19.13 6.37 4.94
C LEU A 161 -18.86 6.07 6.40
N ALA A 162 -17.92 6.81 6.99
CA ALA A 162 -17.74 6.79 8.44
C ALA A 162 -19.00 7.36 9.12
N PRO A 163 -19.44 6.77 10.24
CA PRO A 163 -20.54 7.35 11.01
C PRO A 163 -20.17 8.78 11.46
N PRO A 164 -21.15 9.69 11.55
CA PRO A 164 -20.90 11.03 12.04
C PRO A 164 -20.30 10.98 13.45
N PRO A 165 -19.35 11.88 13.80
CA PRO A 165 -18.84 11.94 15.15
C PRO A 165 -20.00 12.19 16.13
N PRO A 166 -19.95 11.63 17.35
CA PRO A 166 -20.96 11.92 18.34
C PRO A 166 -21.04 13.44 18.56
N PRO A 167 -22.26 14.00 18.71
CA PRO A 167 -22.40 15.42 19.02
C PRO A 167 -21.54 15.75 20.24
N ARG A 168 -20.75 16.82 20.16
CA ARG A 168 -20.01 17.32 21.32
C ARG A 168 -21.05 17.63 22.39
N GLU A 169 -21.04 16.90 23.50
CA GLU A 169 -21.76 17.33 24.69
C GLU A 169 -21.28 18.75 25.01
N ASP A 170 -22.19 19.72 24.88
CA ASP A 170 -21.99 21.09 25.29
C ASP A 170 -21.70 21.10 26.79
N ARG A 171 -20.42 21.00 27.16
CA ARG A 171 -20.00 21.18 28.54
C ARG A 171 -20.11 22.66 28.89
N GLY A 172 -21.27 23.01 29.44
CA GLY A 172 -21.41 24.12 30.38
C GLY A 172 -21.91 25.42 29.77
N ALA A 173 -23.21 25.48 29.46
CA ALA A 173 -23.94 26.71 29.68
C ALA A 173 -23.86 27.04 31.18
N LYS A 174 -22.98 27.99 31.55
CA LYS A 174 -22.93 28.54 32.90
C LYS A 174 -24.32 29.10 33.24
N PRO A 175 -24.92 28.77 34.40
CA PRO A 175 -26.12 29.45 34.84
C PRO A 175 -25.75 30.90 35.14
N THR A 176 -26.31 31.83 34.39
CA THR A 176 -26.29 33.26 34.70
C THR A 176 -27.01 33.43 36.04
N GLN A 177 -26.25 33.61 37.12
CA GLN A 177 -26.81 34.14 38.37
C GLN A 177 -27.15 35.60 38.14
N SER A 178 -28.45 35.91 38.10
CA SER A 178 -28.96 37.27 38.25
C SER A 178 -28.90 37.63 39.73
N GLY A 179 -28.09 38.63 40.07
CA GLY A 179 -28.09 39.33 41.35
C GLY A 179 -28.33 40.81 41.10
#